data_AF-A0A8H6X5U2-F1
#
_entry.id   AF-A0A8H6X5U2-F1
#
_cell.length_a   1.000
_cell.length_b   1.000
_cell.length_c   1.000
_cell.angle_alpha   90.00
_cell.angle_beta   90.00
_cell.angle_gamma   90.00
#
_symmetry.space_group_name_H-M   'P 1'
#
loop_
_entity.id
_entity.type
_entity.pdbx_description
1 polymer ?
#
loop_
_entity_poly.entity_id
_entity_poly.type
_entity_poly.pdbx_seq_one_letter_code
_entity_poly.pdbx_strand_id
1 'polypeptide(L)'
;MQFSPLFTLVALVAAFGVSQCRVLREKRQCQTNIGVHCGTTSDATFSDCQELVKPDTWNSVFNPGNSVCSYSPDIFDTEFAYNVGCHGNCCVYVARVDENDLPGLRDQIRNEAAGLFGCADSSVNKINGMQQFNDKFNHGTCISDGNGCGDCFDDSDFVSPLEHGC
;
A
#
# COMPACT_ATOMS: atom_id res chain seq x y z
N MET A 1 8.69 -77.72 30.39
CA MET A 1 7.84 -76.51 30.40
C MET A 1 7.66 -76.10 28.94
N GLN A 2 6.76 -76.68 28.13
CA GLN A 2 5.28 -76.74 28.12
C GLN A 2 4.61 -75.43 27.64
N PHE A 3 4.26 -75.43 26.34
CA PHE A 3 3.21 -74.76 25.54
C PHE A 3 2.91 -73.23 25.63
N SER A 4 2.97 -72.59 24.45
CA SER A 4 2.19 -71.40 24.00
C SER A 4 0.69 -71.75 23.81
N PRO A 5 -0.20 -70.84 23.32
CA PRO A 5 -0.24 -69.37 23.27
C PRO A 5 -1.59 -68.80 23.82
N LEU A 6 -1.71 -67.48 24.00
CA LEU A 6 -3.02 -66.82 23.91
C LEU A 6 -2.88 -65.40 23.36
N PHE A 7 -3.49 -65.25 22.18
CA PHE A 7 -3.79 -64.00 21.49
C PHE A 7 -4.70 -63.13 22.36
N THR A 8 -4.36 -61.85 22.52
CA THR A 8 -5.36 -60.82 22.83
C THR A 8 -5.14 -59.62 21.93
N LEU A 9 -6.06 -59.50 20.98
CA LEU A 9 -6.29 -58.37 20.10
C LEU A 9 -6.91 -57.22 20.92
N VAL A 10 -6.36 -56.01 20.87
CA VAL A 10 -7.07 -54.80 21.32
C VAL A 10 -6.92 -53.71 20.27
N ALA A 11 -8.08 -53.15 19.91
CA ALA A 11 -8.36 -52.35 18.75
C ALA A 11 -7.67 -50.97 18.75
N LEU A 12 -7.24 -50.56 17.56
CA LEU A 12 -6.91 -49.18 17.23
C LEU A 12 -8.22 -48.38 17.18
N VAL A 13 -8.43 -47.46 18.13
CA VAL A 13 -9.49 -46.46 18.03
C VAL A 13 -8.96 -45.30 17.20
N ALA A 14 -9.31 -45.28 15.91
CA ALA A 14 -9.13 -44.09 15.09
C ALA A 14 -10.12 -43.02 15.58
N ALA A 15 -9.60 -42.00 16.27
CA ALA A 15 -10.36 -40.80 16.56
C ALA A 15 -10.59 -40.05 15.25
N PHE A 16 -11.79 -40.21 14.68
CA PHE A 16 -12.30 -39.34 13.64
C PHE A 16 -12.50 -37.96 14.26
N GLY A 17 -11.49 -37.10 14.12
CA GLY A 17 -11.64 -35.67 14.32
C GLY A 17 -12.68 -35.18 13.33
N VAL A 18 -13.89 -34.94 13.82
CA VAL A 18 -14.97 -34.32 13.06
C VAL A 18 -14.48 -32.93 12.68
N SER A 19 -14.01 -32.80 11.44
CA SER A 19 -13.73 -31.51 10.82
C SER A 19 -15.06 -30.75 10.83
N GLN A 20 -15.21 -29.84 11.78
CA GLN A 20 -16.30 -28.88 11.73
C GLN A 20 -16.02 -28.02 10.50
N CYS A 21 -16.62 -28.41 9.38
CA CYS A 21 -16.83 -27.55 8.23
C CYS A 21 -17.79 -26.45 8.71
N ARG A 22 -17.25 -25.51 9.49
CA ARG A 22 -17.90 -24.24 9.74
C ARG A 22 -17.93 -23.58 8.38
N VAL A 23 -19.11 -23.61 7.78
CA VAL A 23 -19.51 -22.70 6.72
C VAL A 23 -19.25 -21.30 7.28
N LEU A 24 -18.04 -20.79 7.04
CA LEU A 24 -17.80 -19.37 7.08
C LEU A 24 -18.67 -18.84 5.96
N ARG A 25 -19.87 -18.41 6.36
CA ARG A 25 -20.71 -17.54 5.57
C ARG A 25 -19.87 -16.28 5.40
N GLU A 26 -19.08 -16.29 4.36
CA GLU A 26 -18.33 -15.17 3.82
C GLU A 26 -19.37 -14.08 3.59
N LYS A 27 -19.50 -13.18 4.57
CA LYS A 27 -19.80 -11.81 4.22
C LYS A 27 -18.69 -11.48 3.23
N ARG A 28 -19.05 -11.30 1.96
CA ARG A 28 -18.21 -10.56 1.01
C ARG A 28 -17.71 -9.35 1.78
N GLN A 29 -16.45 -9.39 2.23
CA GLN A 29 -15.81 -8.20 2.74
C GLN A 29 -15.76 -7.27 1.52
N CYS A 30 -16.37 -6.10 1.63
CA CYS A 30 -16.04 -4.99 0.74
C CYS A 30 -14.55 -4.73 0.96
N GLN A 31 -13.70 -5.39 0.16
CA GLN A 31 -12.26 -5.22 0.22
C GLN A 31 -11.99 -3.86 -0.40
N THR A 32 -11.92 -2.81 0.42
CA THR A 32 -11.11 -1.66 0.04
C THR A 32 -9.72 -2.21 -0.22
N ASN A 33 -9.14 -1.92 -1.39
CA ASN A 33 -7.87 -2.47 -1.82
C ASN A 33 -6.72 -1.75 -1.09
N ILE A 34 -6.76 -1.81 0.25
CA ILE A 34 -5.75 -1.24 1.14
C ILE A 34 -4.48 -2.04 0.94
N GLY A 35 -3.40 -1.36 0.59
CA GLY A 35 -2.12 -2.00 0.35
C GLY A 35 -1.24 -1.19 -0.59
N VAL A 36 -0.17 -1.85 -1.03
CA VAL A 36 0.78 -1.32 -2.00
C VAL A 36 0.36 -1.74 -3.41
N HIS A 37 0.31 -0.77 -4.31
CA HIS A 37 0.01 -0.92 -5.72
C HIS A 37 1.22 -0.46 -6.52
N CYS A 38 1.79 -1.33 -7.35
CA CYS A 38 2.97 -1.03 -8.16
C CYS A 38 2.57 -0.99 -9.63
N GLY A 39 3.22 -0.14 -10.44
CA GLY A 39 2.99 -0.09 -11.88
C GLY A 39 1.74 0.67 -12.31
N THR A 40 1.18 1.50 -11.43
CA THR A 40 -0.08 2.21 -11.65
C THR A 40 0.12 3.63 -12.20
N THR A 41 1.36 4.08 -12.39
CA THR A 41 1.63 5.44 -12.86
C THR A 41 2.97 5.53 -13.60
N SER A 42 3.39 6.74 -13.94
CA SER A 42 4.61 7.01 -14.70
C SER A 42 5.89 6.64 -13.93
N ASP A 43 6.87 6.09 -14.64
CA ASP A 43 8.11 5.59 -14.03
C ASP A 43 9.07 6.72 -13.61
N ALA A 44 9.37 6.80 -12.31
CA ALA A 44 10.54 7.53 -11.81
C ALA A 44 11.82 6.71 -11.97
N THR A 45 12.96 7.39 -11.89
CA THR A 45 14.27 6.75 -11.81
C THR A 45 14.49 6.25 -10.38
N PHE A 46 14.75 4.95 -10.22
CA PHE A 46 14.86 4.35 -8.89
C PHE A 46 16.03 4.94 -8.06
N SER A 47 17.19 5.15 -8.68
CA SER A 47 18.33 5.80 -8.02
C SER A 47 18.02 7.21 -7.50
N ASP A 48 17.18 7.97 -8.22
CA ASP A 48 16.78 9.31 -7.80
C ASP A 48 15.85 9.24 -6.59
N CYS A 49 14.96 8.25 -6.54
CA CYS A 49 14.10 8.02 -5.38
C CYS A 49 14.88 7.58 -4.13
N GLN A 50 15.91 6.75 -4.31
CA GLN A 50 16.80 6.38 -3.21
C GLN A 50 17.55 7.59 -2.64
N GLU A 51 17.95 8.54 -3.49
CA GLU A 51 18.56 9.80 -3.05
C GLU A 51 17.55 10.72 -2.39
N LEU A 52 16.33 10.84 -2.95
CA LEU A 52 15.25 11.69 -2.45
C LEU A 52 14.93 11.43 -0.98
N VAL A 53 14.80 10.17 -0.58
CA VAL A 53 14.38 9.80 0.79
C VAL A 53 15.51 9.91 1.82
N LYS A 54 16.75 10.23 1.42
CA LYS A 54 17.82 10.50 2.38
C LYS A 54 17.47 11.75 3.19
N PRO A 55 17.75 11.79 4.51
CA PRO A 55 17.35 12.90 5.37
C PRO A 55 17.78 14.27 4.84
N ASP A 56 19.03 14.41 4.40
CA ASP A 56 19.57 15.69 3.95
C ASP A 56 18.88 16.20 2.67
N THR A 57 18.74 15.31 1.67
CA THR A 57 18.04 15.61 0.42
C THR A 57 16.59 15.94 0.71
N TRP A 58 15.87 15.07 1.43
CA TRP A 58 14.46 15.25 1.78
C TRP A 58 14.22 16.58 2.48
N ASN A 59 15.00 16.90 3.52
CA ASN A 59 14.85 18.14 4.27
C ASN A 59 15.07 19.39 3.41
N SER A 60 15.88 19.29 2.34
CA SER A 60 16.14 20.40 1.44
C SER A 60 15.06 20.60 0.37
N VAL A 61 14.36 19.53 -0.02
CA VAL A 61 13.37 19.56 -1.11
C VAL A 61 11.92 19.44 -0.64
N PHE A 62 11.69 19.05 0.63
CA PHE A 62 10.36 18.92 1.18
C PHE A 62 9.66 20.28 1.21
N ASN A 63 8.60 20.40 0.42
CA ASN A 63 7.93 21.65 0.15
C ASN A 63 6.43 21.42 -0.13
N PRO A 64 5.68 20.96 0.90
CA PRO A 64 4.26 20.69 0.77
C PRO A 64 3.50 21.96 0.41
N GLY A 65 2.52 21.85 -0.50
CA GLY A 65 1.62 22.96 -0.89
C GLY A 65 2.06 23.73 -2.14
N ASN A 66 3.29 23.54 -2.63
CA ASN A 66 3.76 24.26 -3.83
C ASN A 66 3.22 23.71 -5.16
N SER A 67 2.67 22.49 -5.16
CA SER A 67 2.07 21.89 -6.34
C SER A 67 0.96 20.95 -5.91
N VAL A 68 -0.26 21.28 -6.32
CA VAL A 68 -1.48 20.52 -6.07
C VAL A 68 -1.98 19.98 -7.41
N CYS A 69 -2.35 18.71 -7.43
CA CYS A 69 -3.05 18.10 -8.55
C CYS A 69 -4.40 17.55 -8.10
N SER A 70 -5.30 17.41 -9.05
CA SER A 70 -6.61 16.80 -8.87
C SER A 70 -6.58 15.35 -9.34
N TYR A 71 -7.31 14.48 -8.66
CA TYR A 71 -7.65 13.13 -9.09
C TYR A 71 -9.14 12.89 -8.87
N SER A 72 -9.74 11.98 -9.63
CA SER A 72 -11.17 11.67 -9.59
C SER A 72 -11.38 10.19 -9.25
N PRO A 73 -11.40 9.84 -7.95
CA PRO A 73 -11.58 8.45 -7.53
C PRO A 73 -12.99 7.92 -7.86
N ASP A 74 -13.96 8.80 -8.12
CA ASP A 74 -15.25 8.50 -8.72
C ASP A 74 -15.65 9.59 -9.74
N ILE A 75 -16.60 9.30 -10.63
CA ILE A 75 -17.01 10.16 -11.74
C ILE A 75 -17.64 11.49 -11.29
N PHE A 76 -17.99 11.62 -10.01
CA PHE A 76 -18.70 12.76 -9.44
C PHE A 76 -17.86 13.59 -8.47
N ASP A 77 -16.72 13.08 -8.01
CA ASP A 77 -15.90 13.71 -6.98
C ASP A 77 -14.48 13.97 -7.48
N THR A 78 -14.03 15.21 -7.28
CA THR A 78 -12.63 15.61 -7.50
C THR A 78 -11.95 15.79 -6.16
N GLU A 79 -10.94 14.98 -5.90
CA GLU A 79 -10.08 15.07 -4.74
C GLU A 79 -8.72 15.69 -5.12
N PHE A 80 -7.92 16.06 -4.12
CA PHE A 80 -6.63 16.72 -4.32
C PHE A 80 -5.49 15.93 -3.72
N ALA A 81 -4.37 15.90 -4.44
CA ALA A 81 -3.10 15.38 -3.99
C ALA A 81 -2.02 16.47 -4.05
N TYR A 82 -1.02 16.34 -3.19
CA TYR A 82 0.05 17.30 -3.00
C TYR A 82 1.37 16.66 -3.43
N ASN A 83 2.12 17.34 -4.29
CA ASN A 83 3.53 17.04 -4.46
C ASN A 83 4.29 17.63 -3.26
N VAL A 84 4.92 16.77 -2.47
CA VAL A 84 5.60 17.18 -1.25
C VAL A 84 7.11 17.31 -1.41
N GLY A 85 7.68 16.86 -2.52
CA GLY A 85 9.11 16.94 -2.78
C GLY A 85 9.54 16.09 -3.97
N CYS A 86 10.55 16.60 -4.67
CA CYS A 86 11.17 15.91 -5.80
C CYS A 86 12.69 15.98 -5.75
N HIS A 87 13.34 14.97 -6.30
CA HIS A 87 14.78 14.96 -6.59
C HIS A 87 15.02 14.23 -7.91
N GLY A 88 15.80 14.82 -8.81
CA GLY A 88 15.95 14.30 -10.16
C GLY A 88 14.58 14.23 -10.85
N ASN A 89 14.21 13.07 -11.40
CA ASN A 89 12.85 12.86 -11.89
C ASN A 89 11.91 12.20 -10.86
N CYS A 90 12.37 11.82 -9.66
CA CYS A 90 11.53 11.19 -8.66
C CYS A 90 10.76 12.21 -7.82
N CYS A 91 9.46 12.03 -7.66
CA CYS A 91 8.58 12.87 -6.85
C CYS A 91 7.72 12.02 -5.91
N VAL A 92 7.44 12.57 -4.72
CA VAL A 92 6.51 11.99 -3.75
C VAL A 92 5.22 12.80 -3.72
N TYR A 93 4.10 12.09 -3.82
CA TYR A 93 2.77 12.66 -3.78
C TYR A 93 1.98 12.09 -2.60
N VAL A 94 1.12 12.91 -2.00
CA VAL A 94 0.23 12.48 -0.91
C VAL A 94 -1.19 12.96 -1.13
N ALA A 95 -2.15 12.12 -0.77
CA ALA A 95 -3.57 12.38 -0.92
C ALA A 95 -4.34 12.12 0.39
N ARG A 96 -5.50 12.78 0.55
CA ARG A 96 -6.34 12.71 1.77
C ARG A 96 -5.60 13.08 3.07
N VAL A 97 -4.76 14.10 2.98
CA VAL A 97 -4.10 14.75 4.11
C VAL A 97 -4.45 16.23 4.08
N ASP A 98 -4.74 16.84 5.22
CA ASP A 98 -4.92 18.30 5.31
C ASP A 98 -3.58 18.99 5.01
N GLU A 99 -3.58 20.00 4.13
CA GLU A 99 -2.37 20.74 3.77
C GLU A 99 -1.64 21.31 5.00
N ASN A 100 -2.39 21.73 6.02
CA ASN A 100 -1.83 22.30 7.25
C ASN A 100 -1.11 21.25 8.12
N ASP A 101 -1.44 19.97 7.96
CA ASP A 101 -0.84 18.86 8.70
C ASP A 101 0.44 18.35 8.02
N LEU A 102 0.63 18.59 6.72
CA LEU A 102 1.78 18.11 5.94
C LEU A 102 3.14 18.43 6.56
N PRO A 103 3.42 19.65 7.08
CA PRO A 103 4.70 19.94 7.73
C PRO A 103 5.00 19.04 8.93
N GLY A 104 3.97 18.63 9.69
CA GLY A 104 4.10 17.73 10.83
C GLY A 104 4.30 16.26 10.44
N LEU A 105 3.92 15.90 9.21
CA LEU A 105 4.00 14.54 8.67
C LEU A 105 5.25 14.30 7.82
N ARG A 106 6.13 15.30 7.67
CA ARG A 106 7.33 15.25 6.81
C ARG A 106 8.11 13.95 6.92
N ASP A 107 8.49 13.56 8.13
CA ASP A 107 9.38 12.42 8.34
C ASP A 107 8.62 11.08 8.18
N GLN A 108 7.32 11.08 8.46
CA GLN A 108 6.43 9.95 8.21
C GLN A 108 6.30 9.70 6.69
N ILE A 109 5.94 10.72 5.92
CA ILE A 109 5.78 10.64 4.46
C ILE A 109 7.09 10.16 3.79
N ARG A 110 8.24 10.64 4.25
CA ARG A 110 9.56 10.16 3.79
C ARG A 110 9.73 8.65 4.00
N ASN A 111 9.36 8.15 5.18
CA ASN A 111 9.51 6.73 5.53
C ASN A 111 8.51 5.87 4.73
N GLU A 112 7.29 6.36 4.52
CA GLU A 112 6.27 5.72 3.69
C GLU A 112 6.74 5.60 2.24
N ALA A 113 7.26 6.69 1.66
CA ALA A 113 7.87 6.68 0.33
C ALA A 113 9.03 5.68 0.25
N ALA A 114 9.93 5.63 1.24
CA ALA A 114 10.98 4.62 1.29
C ALA A 114 10.43 3.18 1.38
N GLY A 115 9.27 2.98 1.99
CA GLY A 115 8.56 1.70 2.05
C GLY A 115 8.10 1.18 0.69
N LEU A 116 7.91 2.07 -0.29
CA LEU A 116 7.50 1.73 -1.65
C LEU A 116 8.64 1.19 -2.53
N PHE A 117 9.88 1.12 -2.02
CA PHE A 117 11.00 0.56 -2.78
C PHE A 117 10.84 -0.93 -3.14
N GLY A 118 9.87 -1.62 -2.53
CA GLY A 118 9.42 -2.95 -2.99
C GLY A 118 8.80 -2.96 -4.38
N CYS A 119 8.32 -1.82 -4.90
CA CYS A 119 7.79 -1.66 -6.25
C CYS A 119 8.87 -1.37 -7.31
N ALA A 120 10.14 -1.23 -6.92
CA ALA A 120 11.21 -0.89 -7.84
C ALA A 120 11.61 -2.08 -8.72
N ASP A 121 11.85 -1.81 -10.00
CA ASP A 121 12.60 -2.69 -10.89
C ASP A 121 14.02 -2.15 -11.07
N SER A 122 14.94 -2.68 -10.27
CA SER A 122 16.35 -2.30 -10.32
C SER A 122 17.05 -2.68 -11.63
N SER A 123 16.50 -3.62 -12.42
CA SER A 123 17.12 -4.04 -13.68
C SER A 123 17.01 -2.99 -14.78
N VAL A 124 15.97 -2.15 -14.70
CA VAL A 124 15.72 -1.03 -15.63
C VAL A 124 15.79 0.33 -14.94
N ASN A 125 16.18 0.38 -13.67
CA ASN A 125 16.28 1.58 -12.83
C ASN A 125 14.97 2.38 -12.77
N LYS A 126 13.84 1.69 -12.64
CA LYS A 126 12.51 2.30 -12.60
C LYS A 126 11.77 1.97 -11.32
N ILE A 127 10.93 2.89 -10.89
CA ILE A 127 10.01 2.69 -9.76
C ILE A 127 8.77 3.55 -9.99
N ASN A 128 7.62 2.97 -9.67
CA ASN A 128 6.42 3.73 -9.37
C ASN A 128 5.54 2.89 -8.44
N GLY A 129 4.77 3.54 -7.58
CA GLY A 129 3.82 2.83 -6.73
C GLY A 129 3.13 3.71 -5.73
N MET A 130 2.00 3.24 -5.24
CA MET A 130 1.11 3.91 -4.30
C MET A 130 0.81 2.99 -3.14
N GLN A 131 0.85 3.51 -1.91
CA GLN A 131 0.35 2.80 -0.74
C GLN A 131 -0.82 3.57 -0.14
N GLN A 132 -1.95 2.88 0.00
CA GLN A 132 -3.07 3.35 0.81
C GLN A 132 -2.90 2.84 2.24
N PHE A 133 -2.93 3.76 3.20
CA PHE A 133 -2.83 3.45 4.62
C PHE A 133 -4.21 3.28 5.24
N ASN A 134 -4.34 2.34 6.17
CA ASN A 134 -5.58 2.13 6.92
C ASN A 134 -5.57 2.98 8.20
N ASP A 135 -5.61 4.29 8.03
CA ASP A 135 -5.75 5.23 9.14
C ASP A 135 -7.11 5.94 9.09
N LYS A 136 -7.31 6.93 9.97
CA LYS A 136 -8.58 7.64 10.07
C LYS A 136 -9.02 8.28 8.75
N PHE A 137 -8.07 8.72 7.92
CA PHE A 137 -8.32 9.47 6.69
C PHE A 137 -8.10 8.64 5.42
N ASN A 138 -7.57 7.42 5.57
CA ASN A 138 -7.16 6.53 4.49
C ASN A 138 -6.25 7.23 3.50
N HIS A 139 -5.25 7.94 4.03
CA HIS A 139 -4.31 8.68 3.21
C HIS A 139 -3.52 7.75 2.30
N GLY A 140 -3.05 8.33 1.20
CA GLY A 140 -2.23 7.64 0.22
C GLY A 140 -0.90 8.35 0.05
N THR A 141 0.18 7.57 -0.04
CA THR A 141 1.51 8.07 -0.42
C THR A 141 1.93 7.38 -1.71
N CYS A 142 2.40 8.14 -2.68
CA CYS A 142 2.81 7.65 -4.00
C CYS A 142 4.22 8.11 -4.37
N ILE A 143 4.98 7.26 -5.06
CA ILE A 143 6.18 7.61 -5.80
C ILE A 143 5.88 7.50 -7.30
N SER A 144 6.22 8.57 -8.02
CA SER A 144 6.16 8.61 -9.49
C SER A 144 7.19 9.61 -10.02
N ASP A 145 7.27 9.71 -11.34
CA ASP A 145 7.93 10.84 -11.98
C ASP A 145 7.18 12.17 -11.72
N GLY A 146 7.74 13.29 -12.19
CA GLY A 146 7.13 14.62 -12.10
C GLY A 146 5.75 14.79 -12.76
N ASN A 147 5.27 13.80 -13.53
CA ASN A 147 3.99 13.84 -14.25
C ASN A 147 2.92 12.93 -13.64
N GLY A 148 3.25 11.98 -12.76
CA GLY A 148 2.26 11.05 -12.20
C GLY A 148 1.37 11.61 -11.09
N CYS A 149 1.36 12.92 -10.88
CA CYS A 149 0.45 13.56 -9.94
C CYS A 149 -0.98 13.41 -10.45
N GLY A 150 -1.85 12.78 -9.67
CA GLY A 150 -3.23 12.49 -10.05
C GLY A 150 -3.38 11.03 -10.48
N ASP A 151 -2.68 10.65 -11.55
CA ASP A 151 -2.63 9.26 -12.07
C ASP A 151 -2.27 8.25 -10.98
N CYS A 152 -1.31 8.60 -10.11
CA CYS A 152 -0.95 7.85 -8.90
C CYS A 152 -2.16 7.32 -8.11
N PHE A 153 -3.22 8.11 -8.00
CA PHE A 153 -4.38 7.84 -7.16
C PHE A 153 -5.58 7.37 -7.99
N ASP A 154 -5.73 7.86 -9.22
CA ASP A 154 -6.80 7.41 -10.13
C ASP A 154 -6.61 5.95 -10.58
N ASP A 155 -5.39 5.58 -10.96
CA ASP A 155 -5.12 4.26 -11.55
C ASP A 155 -4.85 3.16 -10.51
N SER A 156 -4.72 3.54 -9.23
CA SER A 156 -4.44 2.59 -8.14
C SER A 156 -5.69 2.17 -7.36
N ASP A 157 -6.88 2.42 -7.91
CA ASP A 157 -8.17 2.19 -7.24
C ASP A 157 -8.20 2.82 -5.82
N PHE A 158 -7.70 4.07 -5.68
CA PHE A 158 -7.62 4.79 -4.40
C PHE A 158 -9.02 5.25 -3.92
N VAL A 159 -9.84 4.28 -3.55
CA VAL A 159 -11.24 4.50 -3.19
C VAL A 159 -11.39 4.98 -1.76
N SER A 160 -12.43 5.78 -1.52
CA SER A 160 -12.83 6.15 -0.16
C SER A 160 -13.60 4.96 0.48
N PRO A 161 -13.46 4.72 1.79
CA PRO A 161 -14.16 3.61 2.44
C PRO A 161 -15.70 3.75 2.47
N LEU A 162 -16.23 4.90 2.07
CA LEU A 162 -17.65 5.24 2.22
C LEU A 162 -18.51 4.96 0.99
N GLU A 163 -17.93 4.67 -0.18
CA GLU A 163 -18.71 4.49 -1.42
C GLU A 163 -19.18 3.06 -1.68
N HIS A 164 -18.66 2.09 -0.94
CA HIS A 164 -19.18 0.73 -0.99
C HIS A 164 -19.71 0.38 0.39
N GLY A 165 -20.99 0.74 0.60
CA GLY A 165 -21.80 0.32 1.72
C GLY A 165 -21.67 -1.18 1.97
N CYS A 166 -20.80 -1.49 2.91
CA CYS A 166 -20.93 -2.55 3.88
C CYS A 166 -21.31 -1.85 5.21
#